data_AF-A0A9E6AAG8-F1
#
_entry.id   AF-A0A9E6AAG8-F1
#
_cell.length_a   1.000
_cell.length_b   1.000
_cell.length_c   1.000
_cell.angle_alpha   90.00
_cell.angle_beta   90.00
_cell.angle_gamma   90.00
#
_symmetry.space_group_name_H-M   'P 1'
#
loop_
_entity.id
_entity.type
_entity.pdbx_description
1 polymer ?
#
loop_
_entity_poly.entity_id
_entity_poly.type
_entity_poly.pdbx_seq_one_letter_code
_entity_poly.pdbx_strand_id
1 'polypeptide(L)'
;MQKIDLVYPAGIDPKTLTALYRKPHHKANTQISKAILQLHDQQFPSPFPADTQALLNIYNRLLSCKKHPSLDQDIKDFMLFLSSDLNFGSDLRKARLHWLKADMHLDQLPTLRNNGQLPALSQQKKLALDHYLQAYQLLEGIKETQQPVSIDDFTLYKLQQNMLACHLNALHSDKRYTDASLKHYLSHSNFIQSSKRVLHTEPYQWIIARNGLRFSSINKNNQDCDFFYRALIRANHAFKDFNYAPNGAPPIMHSAEFQWAIAQLS
;
A
#
# COMPACT_ATOMS: atom_id res chain seq x y z
N MET A 1 -23.94 -2.30 23.82
CA MET A 1 -22.62 -2.96 23.82
C MET A 1 -21.97 -2.67 22.49
N GLN A 2 -20.84 -1.95 22.45
CA GLN A 2 -20.15 -1.64 21.21
C GLN A 2 -19.41 -2.91 20.72
N LYS A 3 -19.25 -3.08 19.40
CA LYS A 3 -18.54 -4.26 18.84
C LYS A 3 -17.13 -4.43 19.42
N ILE A 4 -16.49 -3.34 19.85
CA ILE A 4 -15.16 -3.37 20.48
C ILE A 4 -15.16 -4.02 21.87
N ASP A 5 -16.28 -3.97 22.58
CA ASP A 5 -16.43 -4.59 23.90
C ASP A 5 -16.42 -6.13 23.78
N LEU A 6 -16.72 -6.68 22.59
CA LEU A 6 -16.65 -8.13 22.31
C LEU A 6 -15.22 -8.65 22.19
N VAL A 7 -14.28 -7.82 21.73
CA VAL A 7 -12.86 -8.21 21.55
C VAL A 7 -11.94 -7.65 22.62
N TYR A 8 -12.39 -6.63 23.35
CA TYR A 8 -11.66 -6.02 24.47
C TYR A 8 -12.60 -5.80 25.66
N PRO A 9 -12.86 -6.84 26.48
CA PRO A 9 -13.88 -6.80 27.54
C PRO A 9 -13.62 -5.77 28.64
N ALA A 10 -12.35 -5.36 28.82
CA ALA A 10 -11.99 -4.29 29.75
C ALA A 10 -12.50 -2.90 29.31
N GLY A 11 -13.02 -2.79 28.08
CA GLY A 11 -13.47 -1.54 27.48
C GLY A 11 -12.31 -0.66 27.01
N ILE A 12 -12.53 0.10 25.95
CA ILE A 12 -11.64 1.18 25.54
C ILE A 12 -12.44 2.47 25.58
N ASP A 13 -11.95 3.47 26.31
CA ASP A 13 -12.60 4.78 26.36
C ASP A 13 -12.80 5.31 24.92
N PRO A 14 -14.04 5.63 24.51
CA PRO A 14 -14.31 6.21 23.19
C PRO A 14 -13.44 7.43 22.87
N LYS A 15 -13.00 8.20 23.88
CA LYS A 15 -12.07 9.32 23.67
C LYS A 15 -10.69 8.83 23.22
N THR A 16 -10.21 7.70 23.75
CA THR A 16 -8.95 7.08 23.34
C THR A 16 -9.04 6.54 21.92
N LEU A 17 -10.13 5.86 21.55
CA LEU A 17 -10.33 5.41 20.15
C LEU A 17 -10.41 6.60 19.19
N THR A 18 -11.17 7.63 19.55
CA THR A 18 -11.28 8.85 18.76
C THR A 18 -9.93 9.56 18.63
N ALA A 19 -9.14 9.62 19.69
CA ALA A 19 -7.81 10.20 19.67
C ALA A 19 -6.85 9.38 18.79
N LEU A 20 -6.83 8.06 18.92
CA LEU A 20 -5.99 7.18 18.10
C LEU A 20 -6.35 7.25 16.62
N TYR A 21 -7.64 7.34 16.32
CA TYR A 21 -8.13 7.44 14.96
C TYR A 21 -7.85 8.81 14.33
N ARG A 22 -8.09 9.89 15.08
CA ARG A 22 -7.98 11.27 14.56
C ARG A 22 -6.60 11.88 14.71
N LYS A 23 -5.72 11.34 15.54
CA LYS A 23 -4.38 11.92 15.79
C LYS A 23 -3.28 11.02 15.24
N PRO A 24 -2.75 11.32 14.04
CA PRO A 24 -1.66 10.57 13.40
C PRO A 24 -0.40 10.42 14.24
N HIS A 25 -0.20 11.26 15.26
CA HIS A 25 0.95 11.22 16.16
C HIS A 25 0.78 10.30 17.37
N HIS A 26 -0.46 9.86 17.69
CA HIS A 26 -0.68 8.95 18.82
C HIS A 26 -0.49 7.49 18.37
N LYS A 27 0.25 6.73 19.17
CA LYS A 27 0.41 5.28 18.99
C LYS A 27 -0.48 4.55 19.98
N ALA A 28 -1.27 3.60 19.48
CA ALA A 28 -2.00 2.67 20.34
C ALA A 28 -1.01 1.78 21.08
N ASN A 29 -1.35 1.40 22.32
CA ASN A 29 -0.61 0.33 22.99
C ASN A 29 -0.82 -1.01 22.22
N THR A 30 0.00 -2.01 22.53
CA THR A 30 -0.03 -3.30 21.81
C THR A 30 -1.39 -4.01 21.90
N GLN A 31 -2.07 -3.91 23.04
CA GLN A 31 -3.35 -4.58 23.25
C GLN A 31 -4.48 -3.93 22.44
N ILE A 32 -4.57 -2.59 22.47
CA ILE A 32 -5.54 -1.82 21.68
C ILE A 32 -5.28 -2.01 20.18
N SER A 33 -4.00 -2.02 19.76
CA SER A 33 -3.64 -2.32 18.36
C SER A 33 -4.16 -3.69 17.92
N LYS A 34 -3.98 -4.72 18.76
CA LYS A 34 -4.49 -6.07 18.47
C LYS A 34 -6.01 -6.12 18.38
N ALA A 35 -6.72 -5.46 19.30
CA ALA A 35 -8.19 -5.40 19.29
C ALA A 35 -8.72 -4.67 18.04
N ILE A 36 -8.10 -3.56 17.66
CA ILE A 36 -8.45 -2.81 16.44
C ILE A 36 -8.24 -3.68 15.19
N LEU A 37 -7.10 -4.37 15.08
CA LEU A 37 -6.81 -5.26 13.96
C LEU A 37 -7.80 -6.42 13.87
N GLN A 38 -8.13 -7.06 15.01
CA GLN A 38 -9.11 -8.15 15.04
C GLN A 38 -10.50 -7.68 14.59
N LEU A 39 -10.94 -6.50 15.02
CA LEU A 39 -12.21 -5.92 14.55
C LEU A 39 -12.16 -5.58 13.06
N HIS A 40 -11.05 -5.03 12.60
CA HIS A 40 -10.85 -4.73 11.19
C HIS A 40 -11.00 -6.01 10.35
N ASP A 41 -10.31 -7.10 10.72
CA ASP A 41 -10.38 -8.37 10.00
C ASP A 41 -11.80 -8.99 10.02
N GLN A 42 -12.57 -8.76 11.09
CA GLN A 42 -13.96 -9.20 11.19
C GLN A 42 -14.93 -8.37 10.35
N GLN A 43 -14.70 -7.06 10.22
CA GLN A 43 -15.58 -6.15 9.48
C GLN A 43 -15.20 -6.04 7.99
N PHE A 44 -13.93 -6.26 7.67
CA PHE A 44 -13.34 -6.17 6.34
C PHE A 44 -12.54 -7.44 6.06
N PRO A 45 -13.22 -8.60 5.94
CA PRO A 45 -12.54 -9.86 5.69
C PRO A 45 -11.82 -9.81 4.33
N SER A 46 -10.66 -10.45 4.28
CA SER A 46 -9.94 -10.64 3.00
C SER A 46 -10.87 -11.34 2.00
N PRO A 47 -11.00 -10.83 0.76
CA PRO A 47 -11.78 -11.51 -0.27
C PRO A 47 -11.10 -12.81 -0.70
N PHE A 48 -9.79 -12.96 -0.45
CA PHE A 48 -9.01 -14.09 -0.96
C PHE A 48 -9.25 -15.40 -0.19
N PRO A 49 -9.19 -16.55 -0.90
CA PRO A 49 -9.25 -17.88 -0.30
C PRO A 49 -8.21 -18.11 0.81
N ALA A 50 -8.58 -18.86 1.85
CA ALA A 50 -7.76 -19.09 3.03
C ALA A 50 -6.42 -19.81 2.73
N ASP A 51 -6.39 -20.70 1.73
CA ASP A 51 -5.19 -21.37 1.26
C ASP A 51 -4.17 -20.37 0.72
N THR A 52 -4.59 -19.42 -0.14
CA THR A 52 -3.69 -18.39 -0.67
C THR A 52 -3.21 -17.42 0.41
N GLN A 53 -4.03 -17.15 1.42
CA GLN A 53 -3.61 -16.37 2.58
C GLN A 53 -2.58 -17.14 3.41
N ALA A 54 -2.71 -18.46 3.55
CA ALA A 54 -1.71 -19.29 4.19
C ALA A 54 -0.37 -19.29 3.44
N LEU A 55 -0.38 -19.29 2.10
CA LEU A 55 0.82 -19.15 1.26
C LEU A 55 1.54 -17.80 1.51
N LEU A 56 0.80 -16.69 1.55
CA LEU A 56 1.39 -15.39 1.92
C LEU A 56 1.97 -15.42 3.34
N ASN A 57 1.28 -16.05 4.29
CA ASN A 57 1.78 -16.17 5.66
C ASN A 57 3.07 -17.01 5.74
N ILE A 58 3.22 -18.06 4.90
CA ILE A 58 4.47 -18.82 4.78
C ILE A 58 5.59 -17.90 4.30
N TYR A 59 5.36 -17.13 3.23
CA TYR A 59 6.36 -16.20 2.71
C TYR A 59 6.80 -15.16 3.75
N ASN A 60 5.84 -14.53 4.43
CA ASN A 60 6.13 -13.54 5.47
C ASN A 60 6.94 -14.14 6.63
N ARG A 61 6.69 -15.40 7.00
CA ARG A 61 7.50 -16.10 8.02
C ARG A 61 8.93 -16.33 7.53
N LEU A 62 9.11 -16.73 6.27
CA LEU A 62 10.45 -16.89 5.68
C LEU A 62 11.22 -15.57 5.74
N LEU A 63 10.62 -14.45 5.32
CA LEU A 63 11.25 -13.13 5.38
C LEU A 63 11.60 -12.68 6.80
N SER A 64 10.79 -13.06 7.79
CA SER A 64 11.05 -12.71 9.19
C SER A 64 12.25 -13.48 9.79
N CYS A 65 12.65 -14.59 9.18
CA CYS A 65 13.71 -15.47 9.68
C CYS A 65 15.09 -15.00 9.20
N LYS A 66 15.67 -14.02 9.89
CA LYS A 66 16.96 -13.39 9.53
C LYS A 66 18.17 -14.33 9.40
N LYS A 67 18.09 -15.55 9.93
CA LYS A 67 19.18 -16.54 9.94
C LYS A 67 18.81 -17.83 9.22
N HIS A 68 17.84 -17.79 8.31
CA HIS A 68 17.43 -18.97 7.55
C HIS A 68 18.52 -19.35 6.52
N PRO A 69 19.26 -20.46 6.70
CA PRO A 69 20.46 -20.74 5.92
C PRO A 69 20.17 -21.02 4.43
N SER A 70 18.99 -21.53 4.10
CA SER A 70 18.55 -21.80 2.72
C SER A 70 17.53 -20.80 2.20
N LEU A 71 17.41 -19.60 2.79
CA LEU A 71 16.34 -18.64 2.46
C LEU A 71 16.20 -18.40 0.95
N ASP A 72 17.31 -18.16 0.26
CA ASP A 72 17.30 -17.89 -1.18
C ASP A 72 16.83 -19.09 -2.00
N GLN A 73 17.15 -20.31 -1.56
CA GLN A 73 16.73 -21.54 -2.23
C GLN A 73 15.23 -21.79 -1.96
N ASP A 74 14.79 -21.66 -0.72
CA ASP A 74 13.38 -21.80 -0.34
C ASP A 74 12.49 -20.79 -1.10
N ILE A 75 12.95 -19.54 -1.27
CA ILE A 75 12.24 -18.53 -2.07
C ILE A 75 12.15 -18.97 -3.54
N LYS A 76 13.22 -19.53 -4.12
CA LYS A 76 13.22 -20.03 -5.51
C LYS A 76 12.27 -21.22 -5.68
N ASP A 77 12.36 -22.20 -4.79
CA ASP A 77 11.50 -23.38 -4.82
C ASP A 77 10.04 -23.00 -4.63
N PHE A 78 9.78 -22.01 -3.76
CA PHE A 78 8.44 -21.47 -3.59
C PHE A 78 7.94 -20.74 -4.84
N MET A 79 8.77 -19.95 -5.51
CA MET A 79 8.41 -19.34 -6.81
C MET A 79 8.09 -20.38 -7.89
N LEU A 80 8.80 -21.51 -7.92
CA LEU A 80 8.53 -22.62 -8.84
C LEU A 80 7.15 -23.25 -8.54
N PHE A 81 6.89 -23.54 -7.27
CA PHE A 81 5.58 -24.03 -6.82
C PHE A 81 4.45 -23.08 -7.25
N LEU A 82 4.56 -21.79 -6.93
CA LEU A 82 3.54 -20.78 -7.27
C LEU A 82 3.32 -20.67 -8.78
N SER A 83 4.37 -20.87 -9.59
CA SER A 83 4.27 -20.83 -11.05
C SER A 83 3.50 -22.01 -11.62
N SER A 84 3.68 -23.21 -11.06
CA SER A 84 2.87 -24.37 -11.42
C SER A 84 1.42 -24.18 -10.98
N ASP A 85 1.25 -23.67 -9.76
CA ASP A 85 -0.02 -23.53 -9.08
C ASP A 85 -0.98 -22.48 -9.69
N LEU A 86 -0.43 -21.50 -10.42
CA LEU A 86 -1.20 -20.51 -11.20
C LEU A 86 -2.09 -21.13 -12.28
N ASN A 87 -1.79 -22.35 -12.73
CA ASN A 87 -2.62 -23.04 -13.72
C ASN A 87 -3.92 -23.60 -13.15
N PHE A 88 -4.11 -23.54 -11.82
CA PHE A 88 -5.21 -24.18 -11.12
C PHE A 88 -6.04 -23.19 -10.29
N GLY A 89 -7.33 -23.52 -10.14
CA GLY A 89 -8.27 -22.79 -9.28
C GLY A 89 -8.93 -21.58 -9.93
N SER A 90 -9.67 -20.83 -9.12
CA SER A 90 -10.46 -19.68 -9.54
C SER A 90 -9.61 -18.46 -9.89
N ASP A 91 -10.20 -17.50 -10.60
CA ASP A 91 -9.52 -16.24 -10.93
C ASP A 91 -9.13 -15.44 -9.70
N LEU A 92 -9.94 -15.49 -8.64
CA LEU A 92 -9.63 -14.85 -7.36
C LEU A 92 -8.39 -15.47 -6.70
N ARG A 93 -8.26 -16.79 -6.80
CA ARG A 93 -7.06 -17.50 -6.35
C ARG A 93 -5.85 -17.09 -7.17
N LYS A 94 -5.96 -17.11 -8.50
CA LYS A 94 -4.87 -16.70 -9.42
C LYS A 94 -4.44 -15.26 -9.19
N ALA A 95 -5.39 -14.34 -8.96
CA ALA A 95 -5.10 -12.95 -8.64
C ALA A 95 -4.21 -12.84 -7.39
N ARG A 96 -4.53 -13.62 -6.35
CA ARG A 96 -3.71 -13.63 -5.13
C ARG A 96 -2.33 -14.24 -5.32
N LEU A 97 -2.21 -15.29 -6.12
CA LEU A 97 -0.92 -15.90 -6.45
C LEU A 97 -0.04 -14.95 -7.28
N HIS A 98 -0.64 -14.26 -8.26
CA HIS A 98 0.05 -13.20 -9.00
C HIS A 98 0.51 -12.08 -8.06
N TRP A 99 -0.34 -11.63 -7.15
CA TRP A 99 0.05 -10.65 -6.14
C TRP A 99 1.25 -11.14 -5.32
N LEU A 100 1.20 -12.36 -4.77
CA LEU A 100 2.29 -12.92 -3.97
C LEU A 100 3.61 -12.99 -4.75
N LYS A 101 3.59 -13.47 -6.00
CA LYS A 101 4.78 -13.47 -6.85
C LYS A 101 5.31 -12.06 -7.11
N ALA A 102 4.42 -11.09 -7.28
CA ALA A 102 4.80 -9.69 -7.46
C ALA A 102 5.46 -9.11 -6.20
N ASP A 103 4.95 -9.41 -5.00
CA ASP A 103 5.57 -9.04 -3.72
C ASP A 103 7.00 -9.62 -3.63
N MET A 104 7.16 -10.91 -3.99
CA MET A 104 8.47 -11.59 -3.98
C MET A 104 9.51 -10.96 -4.93
N HIS A 105 9.07 -10.43 -6.06
CA HIS A 105 9.93 -9.68 -6.99
C HIS A 105 10.21 -8.24 -6.48
N LEU A 106 9.19 -7.59 -5.90
CA LEU A 106 9.29 -6.24 -5.33
C LEU A 106 10.32 -6.19 -4.18
N ASP A 107 10.34 -7.20 -3.31
CA ASP A 107 11.21 -7.25 -2.15
C ASP A 107 12.71 -7.33 -2.51
N GLN A 108 13.04 -7.78 -3.72
CA GLN A 108 14.42 -7.84 -4.21
C GLN A 108 14.94 -6.48 -4.68
N LEU A 109 14.05 -5.54 -5.06
CA LEU A 109 14.44 -4.30 -5.72
C LEU A 109 15.41 -3.44 -4.90
N PRO A 110 15.20 -3.19 -3.58
CA PRO A 110 16.12 -2.36 -2.81
C PRO A 110 17.53 -2.94 -2.76
N THR A 111 17.67 -4.26 -2.59
CA THR A 111 18.96 -4.95 -2.54
C THR A 111 19.68 -4.87 -3.89
N LEU A 112 18.99 -5.19 -4.99
CA LEU A 112 19.57 -5.12 -6.34
C LEU A 112 19.98 -3.70 -6.71
N ARG A 113 19.17 -2.70 -6.34
CA ARG A 113 19.49 -1.28 -6.53
C ARG A 113 20.75 -0.90 -5.76
N ASN A 114 20.80 -1.23 -4.47
CA ASN A 114 21.93 -0.85 -3.61
C ASN A 114 23.24 -1.54 -4.03
N ASN A 115 23.15 -2.74 -4.62
CA ASN A 115 24.30 -3.48 -5.13
C ASN A 115 24.67 -3.13 -6.59
N GLY A 116 23.97 -2.17 -7.23
CA GLY A 116 24.26 -1.75 -8.60
C GLY A 116 23.93 -2.79 -9.67
N GLN A 117 23.12 -3.80 -9.38
CA GLN A 117 22.79 -4.90 -10.30
C GLN A 117 21.66 -4.50 -11.27
N LEU A 118 21.92 -3.49 -12.11
CA LEU A 118 20.91 -2.83 -12.94
C LEU A 118 20.12 -3.77 -13.89
N PRO A 119 20.74 -4.77 -14.57
CA PRO A 119 19.99 -5.68 -15.42
C PRO A 119 18.99 -6.53 -14.62
N ALA A 120 19.45 -7.13 -13.51
CA ALA A 120 18.60 -7.91 -12.62
C ALA A 120 17.50 -7.05 -12.00
N LEU A 121 17.83 -5.83 -11.56
CA LEU A 121 16.86 -4.86 -11.03
C LEU A 121 15.75 -4.58 -12.04
N SER A 122 16.11 -4.33 -13.30
CA SER A 122 15.17 -4.04 -14.37
C SER A 122 14.26 -5.25 -14.66
N GLN A 123 14.83 -6.45 -14.66
CA GLN A 123 14.08 -7.69 -14.84
C GLN A 123 13.09 -7.94 -13.68
N GLN A 124 13.54 -7.83 -12.43
CA GLN A 124 12.68 -8.03 -11.26
C GLN A 124 11.56 -6.98 -11.21
N LYS A 125 11.87 -5.72 -11.52
CA LYS A 125 10.85 -4.65 -11.60
C LYS A 125 9.79 -4.99 -12.65
N LYS A 126 10.20 -5.45 -13.84
CA LYS A 126 9.29 -5.85 -14.91
C LYS A 126 8.40 -7.00 -14.46
N LEU A 127 8.98 -8.07 -13.91
CA LEU A 127 8.23 -9.24 -13.44
C LEU A 127 7.22 -8.87 -12.34
N ALA A 128 7.61 -8.00 -11.40
CA ALA A 128 6.71 -7.50 -10.37
C ALA A 128 5.52 -6.74 -10.98
N LEU A 129 5.78 -5.81 -11.88
CA LEU A 129 4.73 -5.01 -12.54
C LEU A 129 3.79 -5.87 -13.39
N ASP A 130 4.34 -6.82 -14.16
CA ASP A 130 3.55 -7.74 -14.98
C ASP A 130 2.59 -8.55 -14.10
N HIS A 131 3.08 -9.11 -12.99
CA HIS A 131 2.24 -9.87 -12.07
C HIS A 131 1.22 -9.00 -11.31
N TYR A 132 1.58 -7.79 -10.86
CA TYR A 132 0.58 -6.89 -10.28
C TYR A 132 -0.52 -6.50 -11.28
N LEU A 133 -0.16 -6.30 -12.55
CA LEU A 133 -1.13 -5.99 -13.60
C LEU A 133 -2.07 -7.17 -13.84
N GLN A 134 -1.55 -8.40 -13.89
CA GLN A 134 -2.39 -9.61 -14.01
C GLN A 134 -3.35 -9.75 -12.82
N ALA A 135 -2.86 -9.55 -11.58
CA ALA A 135 -3.71 -9.56 -10.40
C ALA A 135 -4.81 -8.49 -10.47
N TYR A 136 -4.46 -7.28 -10.89
CA TYR A 136 -5.39 -6.16 -11.03
C TYR A 136 -6.49 -6.45 -12.05
N GLN A 137 -6.13 -6.95 -13.24
CA GLN A 137 -7.07 -7.29 -14.31
C GLN A 137 -8.05 -8.39 -13.89
N LEU A 138 -7.57 -9.43 -13.21
CA LEU A 138 -8.43 -10.50 -12.68
C LEU A 138 -9.42 -9.94 -11.64
N LEU A 139 -8.96 -9.09 -10.71
CA LEU A 139 -9.82 -8.51 -9.69
C LEU A 139 -10.84 -7.52 -10.26
N GLU A 140 -10.48 -6.70 -11.25
CA GLU A 140 -11.44 -5.86 -11.97
C GLU A 140 -12.50 -6.71 -12.67
N GLY A 141 -12.10 -7.78 -13.38
CA GLY A 141 -13.06 -8.67 -14.03
C GLY A 141 -14.03 -9.36 -13.05
N ILE A 142 -13.53 -9.79 -11.88
CA ILE A 142 -14.37 -10.36 -10.81
C ILE A 142 -15.36 -9.31 -10.28
N LYS A 143 -14.89 -8.07 -10.10
CA LYS A 143 -15.72 -6.96 -9.61
C LYS A 143 -16.84 -6.60 -10.58
N GLU A 144 -16.56 -6.61 -11.88
CA GLU A 144 -17.54 -6.30 -12.94
C GLU A 144 -18.59 -7.39 -13.11
N THR A 145 -18.20 -8.66 -12.95
CA THR A 145 -19.09 -9.82 -13.13
C THR A 145 -20.05 -10.09 -11.97
N GLN A 146 -20.06 -9.22 -10.95
CA GLN A 146 -20.94 -9.31 -9.76
C GLN A 146 -20.95 -10.70 -9.12
N GLN A 147 -19.79 -11.36 -9.08
CA GLN A 147 -19.62 -12.60 -8.33
C GLN A 147 -19.95 -12.37 -6.84
N PRO A 148 -20.30 -13.43 -6.08
CA PRO A 148 -20.70 -13.29 -4.67
C PRO A 148 -19.61 -12.68 -3.77
N VAL A 149 -18.35 -12.63 -4.23
CA VAL A 149 -17.24 -12.00 -3.52
C VAL A 149 -17.12 -10.53 -3.95
N SER A 150 -17.34 -9.62 -2.99
CA SER A 150 -17.15 -8.19 -3.22
C SER A 150 -15.66 -7.82 -3.19
N ILE A 151 -15.16 -7.23 -4.27
CA ILE A 151 -13.82 -6.63 -4.33
C ILE A 151 -13.96 -5.13 -4.11
N ASP A 152 -13.47 -4.63 -2.99
CA ASP A 152 -13.53 -3.21 -2.64
C ASP A 152 -12.50 -2.36 -3.39
N ASP A 153 -12.73 -1.04 -3.41
CA ASP A 153 -11.81 -0.07 -4.01
C ASP A 153 -10.44 -0.05 -3.31
N PHE A 154 -10.42 -0.38 -2.01
CA PHE A 154 -9.19 -0.38 -1.22
C PHE A 154 -8.24 -1.49 -1.67
N THR A 155 -8.75 -2.68 -1.98
CA THR A 155 -7.98 -3.83 -2.50
C THR A 155 -7.34 -3.49 -3.83
N LEU A 156 -8.10 -2.88 -4.76
CA LEU A 156 -7.56 -2.44 -6.06
C LEU A 156 -6.52 -1.32 -5.90
N TYR A 157 -6.78 -0.37 -4.99
CA TYR A 157 -5.82 0.67 -4.65
C TYR A 157 -4.50 0.09 -4.11
N LYS A 158 -4.56 -0.96 -3.28
CA LYS A 158 -3.37 -1.61 -2.73
C LYS A 158 -2.46 -2.21 -3.81
N LEU A 159 -3.03 -2.82 -4.85
CA LEU A 159 -2.25 -3.26 -6.00
C LEU A 159 -1.55 -2.10 -6.71
N GLN A 160 -2.26 -1.00 -6.94
CA GLN A 160 -1.68 0.19 -7.57
C GLN A 160 -0.60 0.85 -6.69
N GLN A 161 -0.80 0.86 -5.37
CA GLN A 161 0.21 1.29 -4.41
C GLN A 161 1.47 0.42 -4.50
N ASN A 162 1.33 -0.90 -4.65
CA ASN A 162 2.46 -1.80 -4.80
C ASN A 162 3.17 -1.65 -6.17
N MET A 163 2.42 -1.43 -7.25
CA MET A 163 3.00 -1.09 -8.55
C MET A 163 3.83 0.20 -8.47
N LEU A 164 3.30 1.23 -7.80
CA LEU A 164 4.05 2.45 -7.53
C LEU A 164 5.31 2.17 -6.69
N ALA A 165 5.21 1.29 -5.70
CA ALA A 165 6.37 0.86 -4.91
C ALA A 165 7.46 0.21 -5.78
N CYS A 166 7.12 -0.54 -6.84
CA CYS A 166 8.10 -1.06 -7.80
C CYS A 166 8.93 0.07 -8.45
N HIS A 167 8.27 1.16 -8.85
CA HIS A 167 8.97 2.32 -9.41
C HIS A 167 9.84 3.02 -8.36
N LEU A 168 9.33 3.21 -7.14
CA LEU A 168 10.04 3.92 -6.07
C LEU A 168 11.23 3.13 -5.51
N ASN A 169 11.09 1.80 -5.36
CA ASN A 169 12.11 0.94 -4.78
C ASN A 169 13.24 0.62 -5.77
N ALA A 170 12.98 0.73 -7.07
CA ALA A 170 14.02 0.65 -8.10
C ALA A 170 14.89 1.91 -8.20
N LEU A 171 14.53 2.99 -7.50
CA LEU A 171 15.25 4.28 -7.55
C LEU A 171 15.82 4.64 -6.18
N HIS A 172 16.98 5.30 -6.17
CA HIS A 172 17.46 6.01 -4.99
C HIS A 172 16.57 7.23 -4.72
N SER A 173 16.46 7.65 -3.46
CA SER A 173 15.49 8.68 -3.04
C SER A 173 15.65 10.02 -3.75
N ASP A 174 16.90 10.39 -4.05
CA ASP A 174 17.31 11.59 -4.77
C ASP A 174 16.89 11.58 -6.25
N LYS A 175 16.78 10.40 -6.87
CA LYS A 175 16.42 10.24 -8.29
C LYS A 175 14.91 10.13 -8.55
N ARG A 176 14.11 9.86 -7.52
CA ARG A 176 12.66 9.60 -7.66
C ARG A 176 11.93 10.74 -8.37
N TYR A 177 12.33 12.00 -8.17
CA TYR A 177 11.57 13.16 -8.65
C TYR A 177 11.91 13.61 -10.07
N THR A 178 13.01 13.11 -10.61
CA THR A 178 13.45 13.41 -11.97
C THR A 178 13.24 12.25 -12.92
N ASP A 179 13.01 11.04 -12.41
CA ASP A 179 12.83 9.82 -13.20
C ASP A 179 11.61 9.88 -14.14
N ALA A 180 11.86 9.66 -15.42
CA ALA A 180 10.85 9.71 -16.47
C ALA A 180 9.86 8.53 -16.39
N SER A 181 10.31 7.34 -15.98
CA SER A 181 9.46 6.15 -15.87
C SER A 181 8.43 6.32 -14.75
N LEU A 182 8.83 6.86 -13.60
CA LEU A 182 7.92 7.16 -12.50
C LEU A 182 6.92 8.24 -12.91
N LYS A 183 7.38 9.35 -13.52
CA LYS A 183 6.47 10.41 -14.01
C LYS A 183 5.45 9.87 -15.00
N HIS A 184 5.90 9.06 -15.96
CA HIS A 184 5.02 8.42 -16.93
C HIS A 184 3.98 7.52 -16.23
N TYR A 185 4.39 6.71 -15.25
CA TYR A 185 3.45 5.90 -14.47
C TYR A 185 2.43 6.78 -13.72
N LEU A 186 2.88 7.84 -13.05
CA LEU A 186 1.99 8.73 -12.31
C LEU A 186 0.99 9.48 -13.21
N SER A 187 1.35 9.78 -14.46
CA SER A 187 0.47 10.48 -15.39
C SER A 187 -0.47 9.56 -16.18
N HIS A 188 -0.12 8.29 -16.37
CA HIS A 188 -0.91 7.34 -17.18
C HIS A 188 -1.59 6.23 -16.38
N SER A 189 -1.23 6.05 -15.11
CA SER A 189 -1.93 5.11 -14.23
C SER A 189 -3.15 5.75 -13.57
N ASN A 190 -4.06 4.91 -13.09
CA ASN A 190 -5.23 5.36 -12.35
C ASN A 190 -4.94 5.62 -10.86
N PHE A 191 -3.67 5.64 -10.44
CA PHE A 191 -3.26 5.70 -9.03
C PHE A 191 -3.84 6.92 -8.29
N ILE A 192 -3.79 8.11 -8.92
CA ILE A 192 -4.31 9.34 -8.31
C ILE A 192 -5.82 9.25 -8.12
N GLN A 193 -6.57 8.87 -9.15
CA GLN A 193 -8.03 8.78 -9.04
C GLN A 193 -8.47 7.67 -8.08
N SER A 194 -7.80 6.53 -8.07
CA SER A 194 -8.06 5.49 -7.07
C SER A 194 -7.77 5.96 -5.65
N SER A 195 -6.69 6.73 -5.44
CA SER A 195 -6.41 7.35 -4.13
C SER A 195 -7.55 8.29 -3.72
N LYS A 196 -8.11 9.07 -4.65
CA LYS A 196 -9.28 9.92 -4.38
C LYS A 196 -10.51 9.07 -4.02
N ARG A 197 -10.81 8.00 -4.76
CA ARG A 197 -11.94 7.10 -4.48
C ARG A 197 -11.85 6.51 -3.06
N VAL A 198 -10.68 5.98 -2.70
CA VAL A 198 -10.44 5.46 -1.34
C VAL A 198 -10.61 6.55 -0.28
N LEU A 199 -10.18 7.79 -0.53
CA LEU A 199 -10.37 8.89 0.42
C LEU A 199 -11.84 9.36 0.54
N HIS A 200 -12.72 9.01 -0.40
CA HIS A 200 -14.15 9.25 -0.23
C HIS A 200 -14.77 8.25 0.75
N THR A 201 -14.34 6.98 0.70
CA THR A 201 -14.82 5.93 1.61
C THR A 201 -14.11 5.95 2.96
N GLU A 202 -12.82 6.26 2.97
CA GLU A 202 -11.96 6.31 4.15
C GLU A 202 -11.25 7.68 4.31
N PRO A 203 -11.99 8.75 4.66
CA PRO A 203 -11.49 10.13 4.62
C PRO A 203 -10.39 10.45 5.64
N TYR A 204 -10.07 9.54 6.55
CA TYR A 204 -9.07 9.73 7.60
C TYR A 204 -7.72 9.07 7.28
N GLN A 205 -7.58 8.46 6.10
CA GLN A 205 -6.33 7.83 5.63
C GLN A 205 -5.29 8.89 5.21
N TRP A 206 -4.73 9.58 6.20
CA TRP A 206 -3.79 10.69 5.98
C TRP A 206 -2.54 10.26 5.20
N ILE A 207 -2.10 9.00 5.29
CA ILE A 207 -0.97 8.48 4.52
C ILE A 207 -1.30 8.47 3.02
N ILE A 208 -2.52 8.07 2.66
CA ILE A 208 -3.01 8.08 1.28
C ILE A 208 -3.10 9.52 0.79
N ALA A 209 -3.67 10.43 1.59
CA ALA A 209 -3.76 11.85 1.24
C ALA A 209 -2.37 12.50 1.08
N ARG A 210 -1.42 12.20 1.99
CA ARG A 210 -0.04 12.72 1.93
C ARG A 210 0.69 12.24 0.69
N ASN A 211 0.56 10.96 0.35
CA ASN A 211 1.17 10.40 -0.85
C ASN A 211 0.49 10.93 -2.12
N GLY A 212 -0.83 11.08 -2.13
CA GLY A 212 -1.55 11.75 -3.22
C GLY A 212 -1.01 13.15 -3.47
N LEU A 213 -0.93 13.98 -2.41
CA LEU A 213 -0.36 15.33 -2.48
C LEU A 213 1.07 15.32 -3.03
N ARG A 214 1.92 14.41 -2.53
CA ARG A 214 3.30 14.23 -3.00
C ARG A 214 3.38 14.01 -4.50
N PHE A 215 2.61 13.05 -5.01
CA PHE A 215 2.70 12.67 -6.42
C PHE A 215 2.00 13.67 -7.35
N SER A 216 0.93 14.31 -6.89
CA SER A 216 0.31 15.45 -7.59
C SER A 216 1.25 16.66 -7.66
N SER A 217 2.03 16.92 -6.61
CA SER A 217 3.06 17.97 -6.59
C SER A 217 4.15 17.70 -7.63
N ILE A 218 4.65 16.46 -7.69
CA ILE A 218 5.65 16.04 -8.70
C ILE A 218 5.13 16.22 -10.12
N ASN A 219 3.85 15.92 -10.36
CA ASN A 219 3.20 16.09 -11.67
C ASN A 219 2.70 17.51 -11.92
N LYS A 220 2.90 18.45 -11.00
CA LYS A 220 2.44 19.84 -11.12
C LYS A 220 0.95 19.97 -11.43
N ASN A 221 0.12 19.09 -10.85
CA ASN A 221 -1.33 19.16 -11.00
C ASN A 221 -1.94 19.91 -9.81
N ASN A 222 -2.39 21.15 -10.05
CA ASN A 222 -2.91 22.02 -9.00
C ASN A 222 -4.22 21.49 -8.40
N GLN A 223 -5.15 21.05 -9.25
CA GLN A 223 -6.46 20.54 -8.81
C GLN A 223 -6.32 19.32 -7.89
N ASP A 224 -5.40 18.41 -8.22
CA ASP A 224 -5.15 17.25 -7.38
C ASP A 224 -4.44 17.64 -6.07
N CYS A 225 -3.53 18.62 -6.10
CA CYS A 225 -2.88 19.14 -4.89
C CYS A 225 -3.90 19.75 -3.92
N ASP A 226 -4.81 20.60 -4.40
CA ASP A 226 -5.89 21.17 -3.58
C ASP A 226 -6.75 20.06 -2.97
N PHE A 227 -7.16 19.07 -3.77
CA PHE A 227 -7.95 17.94 -3.27
C PHE A 227 -7.23 17.20 -2.12
N PHE A 228 -5.98 16.77 -2.34
CA PHE A 228 -5.26 15.98 -1.34
C PHE A 228 -4.85 16.78 -0.12
N TYR A 229 -4.58 18.08 -0.26
CA TYR A 229 -4.32 18.95 0.87
C TYR A 229 -5.57 19.13 1.74
N ARG A 230 -6.74 19.35 1.13
CA ARG A 230 -8.01 19.38 1.86
C ARG A 230 -8.32 18.04 2.53
N ALA A 231 -8.02 16.93 1.87
CA ALA A 231 -8.15 15.59 2.45
C ALA A 231 -7.23 15.40 3.67
N LEU A 232 -5.99 15.90 3.62
CA LEU A 232 -5.08 15.90 4.78
C LEU A 232 -5.65 16.69 5.96
N ILE A 233 -6.10 17.93 5.72
CA ILE A 233 -6.70 18.77 6.76
C ILE A 233 -7.97 18.11 7.34
N ARG A 234 -8.78 17.48 6.48
CA ARG A 234 -9.97 16.72 6.91
C ARG A 234 -9.59 15.53 7.79
N ALA A 235 -8.55 14.79 7.43
CA ALA A 235 -8.04 13.68 8.24
C ALA A 235 -7.51 14.17 9.60
N ASN A 236 -6.76 15.27 9.60
CA ASN A 236 -6.35 15.97 10.82
C ASN A 236 -6.04 17.46 10.56
N HIS A 237 -6.67 18.34 11.33
CA HIS A 237 -6.56 19.79 11.17
C HIS A 237 -5.16 20.36 11.42
N ALA A 238 -4.27 19.63 12.11
CA ALA A 238 -2.87 20.00 12.32
C ALA A 238 -2.08 20.07 11.00
N PHE A 239 -2.52 19.38 9.94
CA PHE A 239 -1.90 19.48 8.61
C PHE A 239 -2.07 20.85 7.94
N LYS A 240 -2.84 21.79 8.53
CA LYS A 240 -2.84 23.19 8.12
C LYS A 240 -1.48 23.86 8.32
N ASP A 241 -0.70 23.40 9.30
CA ASP A 241 0.68 23.81 9.48
C ASP A 241 1.59 22.88 8.68
N PHE A 242 2.26 23.40 7.65
CA PHE A 242 3.20 22.60 6.86
C PHE A 242 4.40 22.08 7.66
N ASN A 243 4.68 22.65 8.85
CA ASN A 243 5.72 22.19 9.77
C ASN A 243 5.26 21.04 10.68
N TYR A 244 3.97 20.70 10.68
CA TYR A 244 3.46 19.59 11.47
C TYR A 244 4.10 18.26 11.04
N ALA A 245 4.68 17.54 12.01
CA ALA A 245 5.28 16.22 11.83
C ALA A 245 4.34 15.12 12.35
N PRO A 246 3.69 14.33 11.47
CA PRO A 246 2.97 13.13 11.91
C PRO A 246 3.95 12.02 12.31
N ASN A 247 3.49 11.03 13.08
CA ASN A 247 4.35 9.92 13.50
C ASN A 247 4.90 9.16 12.29
N GLY A 248 6.23 8.98 12.24
CA GLY A 248 6.91 8.21 11.20
C GLY A 248 7.03 8.89 9.84
N ALA A 249 6.70 10.18 9.70
CA ALA A 249 6.96 10.93 8.47
C ALA A 249 7.41 12.38 8.73
N PRO A 250 8.31 12.94 7.90
CA PRO A 250 8.77 14.31 8.07
C PRO A 250 7.68 15.33 7.74
N PRO A 251 7.79 16.58 8.27
CA PRO A 251 6.95 17.70 7.86
C PRO A 251 6.90 17.89 6.34
N ILE A 252 5.76 18.40 5.86
CA ILE A 252 5.55 18.73 4.45
C ILE A 252 6.52 19.84 4.02
N MET A 253 6.70 20.86 4.87
CA MET A 253 7.59 22.01 4.61
C MET A 253 9.03 21.60 4.27
N HIS A 254 9.55 20.56 4.92
CA HIS A 254 10.96 20.15 4.80
C HIS A 254 11.19 19.07 3.73
N SER A 255 10.18 18.76 2.94
CA SER A 255 10.22 17.68 1.97
C SER A 255 10.19 18.26 0.55
N ALA A 256 11.27 18.03 -0.22
CA ALA A 256 11.46 18.62 -1.56
C ALA A 256 10.32 18.29 -2.52
N GLU A 257 9.74 17.09 -2.39
CA GLU A 257 8.62 16.64 -3.20
C GLU A 257 7.33 17.46 -3.06
N PHE A 258 7.16 18.25 -2.00
CA PHE A 258 5.95 19.05 -1.77
C PHE A 258 6.12 20.53 -2.14
N GLN A 259 7.33 20.98 -2.46
CA GLN A 259 7.62 22.41 -2.64
C GLN A 259 6.75 23.07 -3.70
N TRP A 260 6.48 22.36 -4.80
CA TRP A 260 5.58 22.88 -5.83
C TRP A 260 4.16 23.04 -5.30
N ALA A 261 3.61 22.03 -4.62
CA ALA A 261 2.28 22.13 -4.01
C ALA A 261 2.20 23.24 -2.95
N ILE A 262 3.22 23.38 -2.08
CA ILE A 262 3.27 24.46 -1.08
C ILE A 262 3.15 25.82 -1.76
N ALA A 263 3.89 26.05 -2.85
CA ALA A 263 3.84 27.31 -3.59
C ALA A 263 2.48 27.59 -4.24
N GLN A 264 1.64 26.57 -4.49
CA GLN A 264 0.28 26.74 -5.03
C GLN A 264 -0.79 26.87 -3.94
N LEU A 265 -0.52 26.37 -2.73
CA LEU A 265 -1.48 26.26 -1.62
C LEU A 265 -1.27 27.32 -0.53
N SER A 266 -0.18 28.09 -0.62
CA SER A 266 0.15 29.21 0.28
C SER A 266 -0.58 30.49 -0.13
#